data_AF-R7YKC3-F1
#
_entry.id   AF-R7YKC3-F1
#
_cell.length_a   1.000
_cell.length_b   1.000
_cell.length_c   1.000
_cell.angle_alpha   90.00
_cell.angle_beta   90.00
_cell.angle_gamma   90.00
#
_symmetry.space_group_name_H-M   'P 1'
#
loop_
_entity.id
_entity.type
_entity.pdbx_description
1 polymer ?
#
loop_
_entity_poly.entity_id
_entity_poly.type
_entity_poly.pdbx_seq_one_letter_code
_entity_poly.pdbx_strand_id
1 'polypeptide(L)'
;MSSKPLLRKPSEGPVSHFRKRLIVLCDGTGQDSTANDHTQYPTNVTRFGRAISPWTTVTTKNKITDKEEEEQVEQIVYYQKGVGTNSWLDKRATGAGVAANVRAAYGFLAHNYDPGDEIYFFGYSRGAYTARAIAGMVTKAGLLKKRGMDAFTKVYEAYHKLRLSGSKEDTSDEDTSEEDDSTTLKVDGVKEDWYHDPDSVKAAVRIVGVWDTVEFHKPAVGKFFGYGGEDVEFENKKLSRQIPFGFHALALDERRKAYSPTLWKVSKHGTQTIKQVWFSGRHSDVGGGVSNPRLSDIPLAWMIGECEKTGYLGFDRSYCVAGNPPQPIQWGTSLGSTDENEKNGWFYWTHHLTDIVTLRDREPLSEKWTTNEQIHASIAHRKFGKNEDPGAKDAKPYECKLLTGENPESQGWLLHRDPQKGLLEAELNKVEKDYKGRIRKADEDD
;
A
#
# COMPACT_ATOMS: atom_id res chain seq x y z
N MET A 1 5.78 8.57 -50.01
CA MET A 1 6.18 7.15 -49.82
C MET A 1 5.35 6.57 -48.69
N SER A 2 4.90 5.32 -48.76
CA SER A 2 4.09 4.71 -47.68
C SER A 2 4.96 3.88 -46.75
N SER A 3 5.07 4.31 -45.49
CA SER A 3 5.76 3.57 -44.42
C SER A 3 4.88 2.41 -43.96
N LYS A 4 5.19 1.18 -44.39
CA LYS A 4 4.56 -0.02 -43.82
C LYS A 4 4.89 -0.10 -42.32
N PRO A 5 3.94 -0.46 -41.44
CA PRO A 5 4.24 -0.69 -40.03
C PRO A 5 5.20 -1.87 -39.88
N LEU A 6 6.16 -1.74 -38.96
CA LEU A 6 7.09 -2.82 -38.60
C LEU A 6 6.36 -3.87 -37.76
N LEU A 7 5.67 -4.79 -38.44
CA LEU A 7 5.18 -6.02 -37.82
C LEU A 7 6.37 -6.83 -37.31
N ARG A 8 6.52 -6.87 -35.97
CA ARG A 8 7.52 -7.66 -35.26
C ARG A 8 7.25 -9.15 -35.56
N LYS A 9 8.02 -9.73 -36.49
CA LYS A 9 7.96 -11.18 -36.76
C LYS A 9 8.22 -11.95 -35.47
N PRO A 10 7.49 -13.06 -35.19
CA PRO A 10 7.91 -14.02 -34.19
C PRO A 10 9.33 -14.53 -34.51
N SER A 11 10.16 -14.69 -33.49
CA SER A 11 11.50 -15.26 -33.64
C SER A 11 11.40 -16.78 -33.79
N GLU A 12 11.86 -17.32 -34.92
CA GLU A 12 11.90 -18.77 -35.20
C GLU A 12 13.09 -19.45 -34.49
N GLY A 13 13.09 -19.35 -33.16
CA GLY A 13 14.02 -20.05 -32.25
C GLY A 13 13.31 -20.40 -30.95
N PRO A 14 13.96 -21.15 -30.04
CA PRO A 14 13.42 -21.37 -28.70
C PRO A 14 13.28 -20.00 -28.02
N VAL A 15 12.04 -19.60 -27.72
CA VAL A 15 11.78 -18.34 -27.03
C VAL A 15 12.30 -18.46 -25.61
N SER A 16 13.45 -17.85 -25.34
CA SER A 16 13.91 -17.60 -23.98
C SER A 16 12.83 -16.79 -23.27
N HIS A 17 12.24 -17.35 -22.22
CA HIS A 17 11.25 -16.62 -21.44
C HIS A 17 11.93 -15.45 -20.72
N PHE A 18 11.75 -14.25 -21.25
CA PHE A 18 12.16 -13.02 -20.57
C PHE A 18 11.20 -12.82 -19.39
N ARG A 19 11.72 -12.94 -18.16
CA ARG A 19 10.92 -12.68 -16.96
C ARG A 19 10.43 -11.23 -16.98
N LYS A 20 9.19 -11.05 -16.51
CA LYS A 20 8.54 -9.74 -16.43
C LYS A 20 7.95 -9.51 -15.05
N ARG A 21 7.66 -8.25 -14.75
CA ARG A 21 7.13 -7.81 -13.45
C ARG A 21 5.69 -7.37 -13.59
N LEU A 22 4.80 -8.05 -12.89
CA LEU A 22 3.37 -7.77 -12.90
C LEU A 22 3.03 -6.94 -11.66
N ILE A 23 2.74 -5.66 -11.86
CA ILE A 23 2.61 -4.68 -10.78
C ILE A 23 1.15 -4.23 -10.68
N VAL A 24 0.46 -4.71 -9.65
CA VAL A 24 -0.97 -4.46 -9.41
C VAL A 24 -1.13 -3.27 -8.46
N LEU A 25 -1.80 -2.22 -8.91
CA LEU A 25 -2.01 -0.97 -8.17
C LEU A 25 -3.50 -0.77 -7.87
N CYS A 26 -3.91 -0.76 -6.59
CA CYS A 26 -5.31 -0.64 -6.17
C CYS A 26 -5.60 0.68 -5.46
N ASP A 27 -6.40 1.56 -6.07
CA ASP A 27 -6.64 2.91 -5.56
C ASP A 27 -7.72 3.00 -4.47
N GLY A 28 -7.75 4.12 -3.74
CA GLY A 28 -8.69 4.37 -2.63
C GLY A 28 -10.16 4.47 -3.07
N THR A 29 -11.11 4.27 -2.15
CA THR A 29 -12.56 4.35 -2.46
C THR A 29 -12.93 5.69 -3.11
N GLY A 30 -13.64 5.63 -4.24
CA GLY A 30 -14.04 6.81 -5.01
C GLY A 30 -12.91 7.47 -5.83
N GLN A 31 -11.66 7.06 -5.68
CA GLN A 31 -10.52 7.60 -6.44
C GLN A 31 -10.46 6.95 -7.83
N ASP A 32 -10.49 7.79 -8.87
CA ASP A 32 -10.45 7.37 -10.27
C ASP A 32 -9.57 8.29 -11.12
N SER A 33 -8.27 7.97 -11.19
CA SER A 33 -7.33 8.72 -12.02
C SER A 33 -7.45 8.47 -13.52
N THR A 34 -8.55 7.83 -13.96
CA THR A 34 -8.97 7.72 -15.37
C THR A 34 -10.29 8.45 -15.68
N ALA A 35 -10.87 9.15 -14.70
CA ALA A 35 -12.03 10.01 -14.91
C ALA A 35 -11.65 11.35 -15.58
N ASN A 36 -12.64 11.99 -16.24
CA ASN A 36 -12.49 13.31 -16.85
C ASN A 36 -12.56 14.47 -15.83
N ASP A 37 -12.23 14.22 -14.56
CA ASP A 37 -12.11 15.26 -13.54
C ASP A 37 -10.62 15.63 -13.40
N HIS A 38 -10.31 16.91 -13.57
CA HIS A 38 -8.95 17.46 -13.48
C HIS A 38 -8.76 18.35 -12.24
N THR A 39 -9.77 18.41 -11.34
CA THR A 39 -9.73 19.23 -10.13
C THR A 39 -9.00 18.55 -8.96
N GLN A 40 -8.92 17.22 -8.95
CA GLN A 40 -8.25 16.43 -7.92
C GLN A 40 -6.81 16.10 -8.32
N TYR A 41 -5.87 16.30 -7.39
CA TYR A 41 -4.49 15.87 -7.57
C TYR A 41 -4.40 14.34 -7.39
N PRO A 42 -3.66 13.59 -8.23
CA PRO A 42 -3.66 12.13 -8.19
C PRO A 42 -3.18 11.56 -6.85
N THR A 43 -3.72 10.40 -6.47
CA THR A 43 -3.26 9.63 -5.30
C THR A 43 -1.83 9.11 -5.48
N ASN A 44 -1.18 8.78 -4.37
CA ASN A 44 0.15 8.17 -4.38
C ASN A 44 0.18 6.81 -5.10
N VAL A 45 -0.93 6.06 -5.16
CA VAL A 45 -1.04 4.85 -6.00
C VAL A 45 -0.87 5.20 -7.47
N THR A 46 -1.57 6.22 -7.95
CA THR A 46 -1.47 6.69 -9.33
C THR A 46 -0.11 7.31 -9.63
N ARG A 47 0.43 8.10 -8.69
CA ARG A 47 1.74 8.76 -8.84
C ARG A 47 2.88 7.74 -8.86
N PHE A 48 2.85 6.76 -7.97
CA PHE A 48 3.78 5.63 -7.96
C PHE A 48 3.68 4.82 -9.26
N GLY A 49 2.46 4.55 -9.75
CA GLY A 49 2.24 3.89 -11.02
C GLY A 49 2.81 4.62 -12.24
N ARG A 50 2.71 5.96 -12.25
CA ARG A 50 3.30 6.82 -13.28
C ARG A 50 4.82 7.03 -13.11
N ALA A 51 5.36 6.74 -11.92
CA ALA A 51 6.78 6.79 -11.61
C ALA A 51 7.53 5.49 -11.94
N ILE A 52 6.84 4.37 -12.20
CA ILE A 52 7.49 3.11 -12.57
C ILE A 52 8.02 3.22 -14.01
N SER A 53 9.31 2.95 -14.21
CA SER A 53 9.89 2.83 -15.56
C SER A 53 9.32 1.60 -16.26
N PRO A 54 9.01 1.63 -17.58
CA PRO A 54 8.59 0.43 -18.30
C PRO A 54 9.63 -0.71 -18.33
N TRP A 55 10.89 -0.39 -18.07
CA TRP A 55 12.04 -1.30 -18.03
C TRP A 55 12.91 -1.02 -16.80
N THR A 56 13.70 -2.01 -16.39
CA THR A 56 14.74 -1.85 -15.37
C THR A 56 15.89 -2.82 -15.59
N THR A 57 17.11 -2.42 -15.21
CA THR A 57 18.31 -3.23 -15.29
C THR A 57 18.48 -4.04 -14.00
N VAL A 58 18.61 -5.36 -14.10
CA VAL A 58 18.99 -6.22 -12.99
C VAL A 58 20.39 -6.78 -13.23
N THR A 59 21.38 -6.26 -12.50
CA THR A 59 22.77 -6.75 -12.55
C THR A 59 22.91 -7.96 -11.62
N THR A 60 23.25 -9.11 -12.17
CA THR A 60 23.42 -10.37 -11.43
C THR A 60 24.87 -10.83 -11.52
N LYS A 61 25.54 -11.11 -10.39
CA LYS A 61 26.89 -11.68 -10.41
C LYS A 61 26.83 -13.20 -10.62
N ASN A 62 27.39 -13.68 -11.73
CA ASN A 62 27.50 -15.09 -12.05
C ASN A 62 28.51 -15.77 -11.12
N LYS A 63 28.01 -16.65 -10.24
CA LYS A 63 28.82 -17.33 -9.19
C LYS A 63 29.91 -18.27 -9.71
N ILE A 64 29.96 -18.56 -11.01
CA ILE A 64 30.95 -19.48 -11.62
C ILE A 64 32.00 -18.70 -12.41
N THR A 65 31.58 -17.69 -13.18
CA THR A 65 32.48 -16.89 -14.02
C THR A 65 32.98 -15.62 -13.34
N ASP A 66 32.39 -15.28 -12.19
CA ASP A 66 32.60 -14.07 -11.40
C ASP A 66 32.33 -12.76 -12.16
N LYS A 67 31.66 -12.85 -13.32
CA LYS A 67 31.22 -11.72 -14.14
C LYS A 67 29.88 -11.18 -13.67
N GLU A 68 29.63 -9.91 -13.94
CA GLU A 68 28.33 -9.29 -13.84
C GLU A 68 27.58 -9.43 -15.17
N GLU A 69 26.33 -9.87 -15.10
CA GLU A 69 25.42 -10.05 -16.22
C GLU A 69 24.22 -9.11 -16.01
N GLU A 70 23.98 -8.20 -16.95
CA GLU A 70 22.86 -7.27 -16.91
C GLU A 70 21.67 -7.79 -17.71
N GLU A 71 20.50 -7.84 -17.07
CA GLU A 71 19.24 -8.21 -17.69
C GLU A 71 18.28 -7.01 -17.74
N GLN A 72 17.66 -6.76 -18.90
CA GLN A 72 16.54 -5.82 -19.02
C GLN A 72 15.23 -6.53 -18.71
N VAL A 73 14.56 -6.13 -17.64
CA VAL A 73 13.31 -6.73 -17.15
C VAL A 73 12.14 -5.77 -17.41
N GLU A 74 11.08 -6.26 -18.06
CA GLU A 74 9.87 -5.48 -18.38
C GLU A 74 9.00 -5.29 -17.12
N GLN A 75 8.45 -4.08 -16.93
CA GLN A 75 7.60 -3.74 -15.78
C GLN A 75 6.19 -3.35 -16.24
N ILE A 76 5.26 -4.30 -16.12
CA ILE A 76 3.88 -4.19 -16.60
C ILE A 76 2.97 -3.76 -15.46
N VAL A 77 2.49 -2.52 -15.53
CA VAL A 77 1.59 -1.92 -14.54
C VAL A 77 0.12 -2.18 -14.88
N TYR A 78 -0.64 -2.67 -13.91
CA TYR A 78 -2.10 -2.76 -13.92
C TYR A 78 -2.70 -1.84 -12.86
N TYR A 79 -3.43 -0.81 -13.29
CA TYR A 79 -4.14 0.12 -12.40
C TYR A 79 -5.60 -0.29 -12.22
N GLN A 80 -5.95 -0.65 -10.99
CA GLN A 80 -7.31 -0.88 -10.52
C GLN A 80 -7.80 0.35 -9.78
N LYS A 81 -8.70 1.11 -10.42
CA LYS A 81 -9.37 2.25 -9.79
C LYS A 81 -10.20 1.84 -8.58
N GLY A 82 -10.48 2.82 -7.72
CA GLY A 82 -11.18 2.66 -6.46
C GLY A 82 -12.52 1.95 -6.56
N VAL A 83 -12.88 1.20 -5.52
CA VAL A 83 -14.26 0.70 -5.37
C VAL A 83 -15.23 1.89 -5.32
N GLY A 84 -16.40 1.75 -5.94
CA GLY A 84 -17.43 2.79 -5.94
C GLY A 84 -17.30 3.90 -7.00
N THR A 85 -16.42 3.70 -7.99
CA THR A 85 -16.15 4.65 -9.10
C THR A 85 -17.06 4.43 -10.31
N ASN A 86 -17.80 3.32 -10.38
CA ASN A 86 -18.70 3.00 -11.49
C ASN A 86 -20.17 2.99 -11.05
N SER A 87 -21.00 3.76 -11.77
CA SER A 87 -22.46 3.81 -11.73
C SER A 87 -23.13 4.62 -10.60
N TRP A 88 -24.39 4.97 -10.87
CA TRP A 88 -25.28 5.88 -10.15
C TRP A 88 -26.18 5.18 -9.10
N LEU A 89 -26.04 3.86 -8.94
CA LEU A 89 -26.70 3.06 -7.92
C LEU A 89 -25.64 2.52 -6.95
N ASP A 90 -25.83 2.76 -5.67
CA ASP A 90 -24.72 2.97 -4.74
C ASP A 90 -24.09 1.67 -4.19
N LYS A 91 -23.25 1.01 -5.01
CA LYS A 91 -22.45 -0.16 -4.60
C LYS A 91 -21.21 0.21 -3.76
N ARG A 92 -21.13 1.42 -3.20
CA ARG A 92 -19.98 1.91 -2.41
C ARG A 92 -19.79 1.21 -1.06
N ALA A 93 -20.88 0.71 -0.47
CA ALA A 93 -20.88 0.12 0.87
C ALA A 93 -21.25 -1.39 0.90
N THR A 94 -21.58 -2.01 -0.23
CA THR A 94 -22.20 -3.36 -0.28
C THR A 94 -21.22 -4.51 -0.52
N GLY A 95 -19.90 -4.27 -0.41
CA GLY A 95 -18.86 -5.28 -0.62
C GLY A 95 -18.57 -5.65 -2.09
N ALA A 96 -19.61 -5.85 -2.91
CA ALA A 96 -19.55 -6.35 -4.29
C ALA A 96 -18.60 -5.60 -5.26
N GLY A 97 -18.19 -4.36 -4.96
CA GLY A 97 -17.13 -3.67 -5.71
C GLY A 97 -15.73 -4.25 -5.48
N VAL A 98 -15.45 -4.79 -4.29
CA VAL A 98 -14.17 -5.44 -3.94
C VAL A 98 -14.04 -6.76 -4.66
N ALA A 99 -15.06 -7.63 -4.61
CA ALA A 99 -15.04 -8.92 -5.33
C ALA A 99 -14.78 -8.73 -6.83
N ALA A 100 -15.37 -7.70 -7.44
CA ALA A 100 -15.11 -7.33 -8.83
C ALA A 100 -13.65 -6.86 -9.06
N ASN A 101 -13.12 -5.97 -8.21
CA ASN A 101 -11.73 -5.50 -8.31
C ASN A 101 -10.71 -6.63 -8.09
N VAL A 102 -10.94 -7.51 -7.11
CA VAL A 102 -10.11 -8.70 -6.85
C VAL A 102 -10.12 -9.63 -8.05
N ARG A 103 -11.31 -9.90 -8.64
CA ARG A 103 -11.44 -10.73 -9.84
C ARG A 103 -10.73 -10.12 -11.06
N ALA A 104 -10.79 -8.81 -11.24
CA ALA A 104 -10.14 -8.12 -12.36
C ALA A 104 -8.60 -8.16 -12.22
N ALA A 105 -8.07 -7.84 -11.05
CA ALA A 105 -6.63 -7.89 -10.77
C ALA A 105 -6.04 -9.31 -10.81
N TYR A 106 -6.71 -10.28 -10.19
CA TYR A 106 -6.32 -11.70 -10.27
C TYR A 106 -6.46 -12.23 -11.71
N GLY A 107 -7.47 -11.77 -12.45
CA GLY A 107 -7.62 -12.03 -13.87
C GLY A 107 -6.45 -11.51 -14.69
N PHE A 108 -5.99 -10.27 -14.45
CA PHE A 108 -4.77 -9.73 -15.07
C PHE A 108 -3.55 -10.61 -14.81
N LEU A 109 -3.33 -11.04 -13.56
CA LEU A 109 -2.23 -11.96 -13.22
C LEU A 109 -2.38 -13.31 -13.96
N ALA A 110 -3.55 -13.95 -13.89
CA ALA A 110 -3.84 -15.22 -14.55
C ALA A 110 -3.72 -15.18 -16.10
N HIS A 111 -3.76 -13.99 -16.71
CA HIS A 111 -3.60 -13.78 -18.14
C HIS A 111 -2.16 -13.40 -18.57
N ASN A 112 -1.30 -13.00 -17.64
CA ASN A 112 0.04 -12.48 -17.98
C ASN A 112 1.19 -13.18 -17.25
N TYR A 113 0.94 -13.93 -16.17
CA TYR A 113 1.97 -14.64 -15.42
C TYR A 113 2.43 -15.90 -16.14
N ASP A 114 3.75 -16.06 -16.23
CA ASP A 114 4.45 -17.27 -16.63
C ASP A 114 5.52 -17.62 -15.56
N PRO A 115 5.94 -18.90 -15.42
CA PRO A 115 6.92 -19.27 -14.39
C PRO A 115 8.25 -18.53 -14.53
N GLY A 116 8.70 -17.90 -13.45
CA GLY A 116 9.90 -17.04 -13.41
C GLY A 116 9.62 -15.54 -13.40
N ASP A 117 8.37 -15.12 -13.65
CA ASP A 117 7.93 -13.74 -13.45
C ASP A 117 7.86 -13.35 -11.97
N GLU A 118 7.90 -12.04 -11.70
CA GLU A 118 7.78 -11.46 -10.35
C GLU A 118 6.47 -10.65 -10.23
N ILE A 119 5.81 -10.71 -9.07
CA ILE A 119 4.52 -10.06 -8.80
C ILE A 119 4.65 -9.07 -7.64
N TYR A 120 4.05 -7.89 -7.80
CA TYR A 120 4.11 -6.79 -6.83
C TYR A 120 2.71 -6.20 -6.64
N PHE A 121 2.35 -5.87 -5.40
CA PHE A 121 1.05 -5.30 -5.07
C PHE A 121 1.22 -3.96 -4.35
N PHE A 122 0.48 -2.95 -4.78
CA PHE A 122 0.41 -1.68 -4.08
C PHE A 122 -1.03 -1.17 -3.97
N GLY A 123 -1.31 -0.31 -2.99
CA GLY A 123 -2.60 0.33 -2.89
C GLY A 123 -2.74 1.33 -1.75
N TYR A 124 -3.84 2.08 -1.75
CA TYR A 124 -4.17 3.10 -0.74
C TYR A 124 -5.54 2.81 -0.12
N SER A 125 -5.72 2.99 1.19
CA SER A 125 -7.03 2.93 1.84
C SER A 125 -7.70 1.56 1.68
N ARG A 126 -8.98 1.52 1.28
CA ARG A 126 -9.68 0.30 0.87
C ARG A 126 -9.11 -0.36 -0.40
N GLY A 127 -8.32 0.38 -1.19
CA GLY A 127 -7.46 -0.16 -2.25
C GLY A 127 -6.25 -0.93 -1.71
N ALA A 128 -5.59 -0.44 -0.65
CA ALA A 128 -4.56 -1.18 0.06
C ALA A 128 -5.10 -2.49 0.64
N TYR A 129 -6.30 -2.42 1.23
CA TYR A 129 -7.02 -3.59 1.73
C TYR A 129 -7.24 -4.62 0.60
N THR A 130 -7.68 -4.16 -0.58
CA THR A 130 -7.86 -4.98 -1.79
C THR A 130 -6.54 -5.59 -2.27
N ALA A 131 -5.46 -4.80 -2.34
CA ALA A 131 -4.13 -5.25 -2.77
C ALA A 131 -3.58 -6.38 -1.89
N ARG A 132 -3.68 -6.23 -0.56
CA ARG A 132 -3.31 -7.29 0.40
C ARG A 132 -4.18 -8.53 0.27
N ALA A 133 -5.49 -8.37 0.06
CA ALA A 133 -6.42 -9.51 -0.12
C ALA A 133 -6.09 -10.32 -1.38
N ILE A 134 -5.74 -9.66 -2.50
CA ILE A 134 -5.26 -10.35 -3.71
C ILE A 134 -3.94 -11.06 -3.44
N ALA A 135 -2.97 -10.40 -2.78
CA ALA A 135 -1.67 -11.00 -2.47
C ALA A 135 -1.81 -12.27 -1.63
N GLY A 136 -2.59 -12.23 -0.54
CA GLY A 136 -2.87 -13.39 0.31
C GLY A 136 -3.66 -14.50 -0.40
N MET A 137 -4.56 -14.15 -1.32
CA MET A 137 -5.25 -15.15 -2.15
C MET A 137 -4.30 -15.83 -3.14
N VAL A 138 -3.37 -15.08 -3.76
CA VAL A 138 -2.37 -15.62 -4.69
C VAL A 138 -1.37 -16.54 -3.97
N THR A 139 -0.88 -16.20 -2.78
CA THR A 139 0.05 -17.09 -2.06
C THR A 139 -0.66 -18.28 -1.40
N LYS A 140 -1.86 -18.10 -0.83
CA LYS A 140 -2.54 -19.17 -0.07
C LYS A 140 -3.41 -20.09 -0.94
N ALA A 141 -4.09 -19.57 -1.96
CA ALA A 141 -4.96 -20.33 -2.87
C ALA A 141 -4.37 -20.53 -4.28
N GLY A 142 -3.17 -20.00 -4.54
CA GLY A 142 -2.47 -20.13 -5.81
C GLY A 142 -3.03 -19.21 -6.91
N LEU A 143 -2.35 -19.23 -8.07
CA LEU A 143 -2.75 -18.50 -9.27
C LEU A 143 -3.30 -19.45 -10.33
N LEU A 144 -4.55 -19.28 -10.72
CA LEU A 144 -5.16 -19.99 -11.86
C LEU A 144 -4.47 -19.57 -13.17
N LYS A 145 -4.26 -20.52 -14.07
CA LYS A 145 -3.96 -20.26 -15.49
C LYS A 145 -5.18 -19.65 -16.17
N LYS A 146 -4.99 -19.05 -17.36
CA LYS A 146 -6.05 -18.64 -18.31
C LYS A 146 -7.24 -19.62 -18.37
N ARG A 147 -6.96 -20.92 -18.56
CA ARG A 147 -7.95 -22.01 -18.62
C ARG A 147 -8.70 -22.25 -17.30
N GLY A 148 -8.07 -21.95 -16.16
CA GLY A 148 -8.66 -22.13 -14.83
C GLY A 148 -9.62 -21.02 -14.41
N MET A 149 -9.63 -19.86 -15.08
CA MET A 149 -10.38 -18.69 -14.63
C MET A 149 -11.90 -18.85 -14.56
N ASP A 150 -12.49 -19.85 -15.23
CA ASP A 150 -13.90 -20.23 -15.05
C ASP A 150 -14.19 -20.74 -13.63
N ALA A 151 -13.18 -21.28 -12.94
CA ALA A 151 -13.26 -21.71 -11.55
C ALA A 151 -13.06 -20.57 -10.53
N PHE A 152 -12.74 -19.35 -10.95
CA PHE A 152 -12.35 -18.24 -10.07
C PHE A 152 -13.30 -18.07 -8.87
N THR A 153 -14.62 -18.09 -9.10
CA THR A 153 -15.63 -17.91 -8.05
C THR A 153 -15.47 -18.95 -6.92
N LYS A 154 -15.18 -20.22 -7.25
CA LYS A 154 -14.93 -21.27 -6.24
C LYS A 154 -13.68 -20.97 -5.41
N VAL A 155 -12.61 -20.52 -6.06
CA VAL A 155 -11.33 -20.22 -5.40
C VAL A 155 -11.48 -19.02 -4.46
N TYR A 156 -12.14 -17.96 -4.94
CA TYR A 156 -12.48 -16.78 -4.14
C TYR A 156 -13.37 -17.13 -2.94
N GLU A 157 -14.44 -17.91 -3.16
CA GLU A 157 -15.30 -18.39 -2.07
C GLU A 157 -14.56 -19.25 -1.04
N ALA A 158 -13.70 -20.18 -1.48
CA ALA A 158 -12.95 -21.05 -0.57
C ALA A 158 -11.93 -20.28 0.25
N TYR A 159 -11.18 -19.36 -0.37
CA TYR A 159 -10.25 -18.47 0.31
C TYR A 159 -10.97 -17.54 1.31
N HIS A 160 -12.13 -16.99 0.92
CA HIS A 160 -12.93 -16.16 1.81
C HIS A 160 -13.49 -16.95 3.00
N LYS A 161 -14.04 -18.16 2.77
CA LYS A 161 -14.50 -19.05 3.84
C LYS A 161 -13.38 -19.39 4.84
N LEU A 162 -12.17 -19.67 4.36
CA LEU A 162 -10.98 -19.92 5.19
C LEU A 162 -10.67 -18.73 6.12
N ARG A 163 -10.64 -17.51 5.57
CA ARG A 163 -10.36 -16.28 6.33
C ARG A 163 -11.50 -15.89 7.30
N LEU A 164 -12.75 -16.27 7.01
CA LEU A 164 -13.88 -16.15 7.94
C LEU A 164 -13.88 -17.19 9.07
N SER A 165 -13.19 -18.33 8.92
CA SER A 165 -12.95 -19.26 10.03
C SER A 165 -11.82 -18.80 10.96
N GLY A 166 -10.67 -18.39 10.41
CA GLY A 166 -9.50 -17.98 11.21
C GLY A 166 -9.76 -16.78 12.12
N SER A 167 -10.62 -15.85 11.69
CA SER A 167 -10.99 -14.65 12.47
C SER A 167 -11.73 -14.92 13.79
N LYS A 168 -12.05 -16.18 14.12
CA LYS A 168 -12.70 -16.57 15.38
C LYS A 168 -11.76 -17.16 16.43
N GLU A 169 -10.55 -17.58 16.05
CA GLU A 169 -9.66 -18.35 16.94
C GLU A 169 -8.53 -17.53 17.55
N ASP A 170 -8.14 -16.40 16.93
CA ASP A 170 -7.01 -15.51 17.28
C ASP A 170 -7.25 -14.67 18.59
N THR A 171 -7.81 -15.28 19.63
CA THR A 171 -8.13 -14.65 20.93
C THR A 171 -7.16 -14.99 22.07
N SER A 172 -6.23 -15.94 21.85
CA SER A 172 -5.19 -16.33 22.81
C SER A 172 -3.90 -15.52 22.58
N ASP A 173 -3.31 -14.98 23.67
CA ASP A 173 -2.10 -14.15 23.61
C ASP A 173 -0.79 -14.95 23.32
N GLU A 174 -0.84 -16.28 23.13
CA GLU A 174 0.31 -17.14 22.78
C GLU A 174 0.27 -17.62 21.32
N ASP A 175 1.36 -17.35 20.57
CA ASP A 175 1.54 -17.62 19.13
C ASP A 175 1.82 -19.13 18.86
N THR A 176 0.93 -20.00 19.33
CA THR A 176 1.08 -21.47 19.29
C THR A 176 0.52 -22.13 18.03
N SER A 177 -0.47 -21.50 17.39
CA SER A 177 -0.93 -21.87 16.05
C SER A 177 0.00 -21.26 15.00
N GLU A 178 1.07 -21.98 14.66
CA GLU A 178 1.84 -21.67 13.45
C GLU A 178 0.94 -21.85 12.22
N GLU A 179 0.38 -20.75 11.72
CA GLU A 179 -0.37 -20.74 10.47
C GLU A 179 0.57 -21.19 9.34
N ASP A 180 0.37 -22.42 8.86
CA ASP A 180 1.22 -23.02 7.83
C ASP A 180 0.94 -22.39 6.47
N ASP A 181 1.73 -21.37 6.15
CA ASP A 181 1.76 -20.69 4.86
C ASP A 181 2.52 -21.47 3.77
N SER A 182 3.03 -22.68 4.06
CA SER A 182 3.55 -23.58 3.02
C SER A 182 2.43 -24.36 2.33
N THR A 183 1.42 -24.86 3.06
CA THR A 183 0.29 -25.59 2.48
C THR A 183 -0.65 -24.67 1.70
N THR A 184 -0.72 -24.89 0.38
CA THR A 184 -1.69 -24.28 -0.53
C THR A 184 -3.09 -24.83 -0.25
N LEU A 185 -4.10 -23.95 -0.19
CA LEU A 185 -5.52 -24.29 -0.08
C LEU A 185 -5.98 -25.10 -1.30
N LYS A 186 -6.43 -26.33 -1.07
CA LYS A 186 -7.13 -27.13 -2.10
C LYS A 186 -8.59 -26.67 -2.21
N VAL A 187 -9.14 -26.64 -3.42
CA VAL A 187 -10.48 -26.12 -3.72
C VAL A 187 -11.31 -27.17 -4.46
N ASP A 188 -12.45 -27.57 -3.88
CA ASP A 188 -13.23 -28.71 -4.37
C ASP A 188 -13.79 -28.51 -5.78
N GLY A 189 -13.55 -29.51 -6.63
CA GLY A 189 -13.94 -29.49 -8.03
C GLY A 189 -13.25 -28.37 -8.83
N VAL A 190 -12.03 -27.98 -8.45
CA VAL A 190 -11.06 -27.27 -9.28
C VAL A 190 -9.86 -28.20 -9.47
N LYS A 191 -9.32 -28.30 -10.69
CA LYS A 191 -8.24 -29.23 -10.99
C LYS A 191 -6.86 -28.61 -10.70
N GLU A 192 -5.93 -29.42 -10.22
CA GLU A 192 -4.55 -28.99 -9.97
C GLU A 192 -3.85 -28.53 -11.27
N ASP A 193 -4.16 -29.14 -12.42
CA ASP A 193 -3.61 -28.72 -13.72
C ASP A 193 -4.06 -27.32 -14.19
N TRP A 194 -5.11 -26.76 -13.57
CA TRP A 194 -5.65 -25.43 -13.87
C TRP A 194 -4.92 -24.30 -13.13
N TYR A 195 -4.08 -24.60 -12.14
CA TYR A 195 -3.22 -23.63 -11.48
C TYR A 195 -1.83 -23.58 -12.11
N HIS A 196 -1.12 -22.46 -11.98
CA HIS A 196 0.33 -22.43 -12.08
C HIS A 196 0.95 -23.22 -10.90
N ASP A 197 2.23 -23.56 -11.01
CA ASP A 197 2.94 -24.24 -9.93
C ASP A 197 2.87 -23.41 -8.62
N PRO A 198 2.38 -23.96 -7.50
CA PRO A 198 2.12 -23.16 -6.31
C PRO A 198 3.37 -22.52 -5.71
N ASP A 199 4.53 -23.18 -5.80
CA ASP A 199 5.75 -22.70 -5.15
C ASP A 199 6.47 -21.67 -6.02
N SER A 200 6.40 -21.82 -7.35
CA SER A 200 6.73 -20.77 -8.33
C SER A 200 5.89 -19.51 -8.10
N VAL A 201 4.59 -19.65 -7.85
CA VAL A 201 3.67 -18.53 -7.56
C VAL A 201 3.97 -17.88 -6.21
N LYS A 202 4.24 -18.66 -5.14
CA LYS A 202 4.64 -18.12 -3.83
C LYS A 202 5.94 -17.32 -3.94
N ALA A 203 6.96 -17.86 -4.60
CA ALA A 203 8.25 -17.21 -4.78
C ALA A 203 8.17 -15.92 -5.63
N ALA A 204 7.22 -15.86 -6.56
CA ALA A 204 7.00 -14.71 -7.43
C ALA A 204 6.53 -13.46 -6.70
N VAL A 205 5.75 -13.56 -5.61
CA VAL A 205 5.22 -12.37 -4.91
C VAL A 205 6.31 -11.70 -4.07
N ARG A 206 6.85 -10.57 -4.54
CA ARG A 206 8.05 -9.93 -3.94
C ARG A 206 7.73 -8.84 -2.92
N ILE A 207 6.81 -7.94 -3.23
CA ILE A 207 6.51 -6.74 -2.41
C ILE A 207 5.00 -6.54 -2.29
N VAL A 208 4.54 -6.20 -1.08
CA VAL A 208 3.24 -5.55 -0.84
C VAL A 208 3.48 -4.18 -0.20
N GLY A 209 3.28 -3.09 -0.95
CA GLY A 209 3.53 -1.71 -0.51
C GLY A 209 2.26 -0.86 -0.44
N VAL A 210 1.86 -0.39 0.74
CA VAL A 210 0.54 0.21 0.95
C VAL A 210 0.57 1.55 1.69
N TRP A 211 -0.36 2.43 1.35
CA TRP A 211 -0.66 3.65 2.09
C TRP A 211 -1.96 3.48 2.89
N ASP A 212 -1.87 3.71 4.18
CA ASP A 212 -2.94 3.83 5.17
C ASP A 212 -4.12 2.86 4.97
N THR A 213 -3.84 1.57 5.16
CA THR A 213 -4.82 0.48 4.98
C THR A 213 -5.97 0.63 5.97
N VAL A 214 -7.22 0.67 5.49
CA VAL A 214 -8.42 0.72 6.35
C VAL A 214 -9.44 -0.35 5.96
N GLU A 215 -10.10 -0.92 6.98
CA GLU A 215 -11.08 -1.99 6.83
C GLU A 215 -12.46 -1.52 6.31
N PHE A 216 -13.21 -2.47 5.74
CA PHE A 216 -14.59 -2.31 5.32
C PHE A 216 -15.56 -2.40 6.50
N HIS A 217 -15.51 -1.41 7.40
CA HIS A 217 -16.43 -1.27 8.51
C HIS A 217 -17.90 -1.37 8.06
N LYS A 218 -18.58 -2.46 8.41
CA LYS A 218 -20.02 -2.66 8.16
C LYS A 218 -20.83 -1.54 8.82
N PRO A 219 -21.63 -0.77 8.06
CA PRO A 219 -22.62 0.13 8.67
C PRO A 219 -23.65 -0.72 9.42
N ALA A 220 -23.80 -0.51 10.74
CA ALA A 220 -24.79 -1.24 11.55
C ALA A 220 -26.23 -1.11 10.98
N VAL A 221 -26.49 0.03 10.32
CA VAL A 221 -27.69 0.34 9.54
C VAL A 221 -28.00 -0.72 8.47
N GLY A 222 -26.99 -1.31 7.80
CA GLY A 222 -27.20 -2.28 6.73
C GLY A 222 -27.93 -3.55 7.19
N LYS A 223 -27.57 -4.06 8.38
CA LYS A 223 -28.30 -5.17 9.03
C LYS A 223 -29.72 -4.78 9.45
N PHE A 224 -29.95 -3.51 9.79
CA PHE A 224 -31.26 -3.02 10.24
C PHE A 224 -32.28 -2.85 9.11
N PHE A 225 -31.82 -2.58 7.89
CA PHE A 225 -32.66 -2.40 6.69
C PHE A 225 -32.64 -3.58 5.72
N GLY A 226 -32.11 -4.74 6.13
CA GLY A 226 -32.13 -5.97 5.31
C GLY A 226 -31.18 -5.97 4.10
N TYR A 227 -30.33 -4.96 3.95
CA TYR A 227 -29.32 -4.91 2.89
C TYR A 227 -28.13 -5.81 3.25
N GLY A 228 -28.25 -7.09 2.89
CA GLY A 228 -27.14 -8.04 2.87
C GLY A 228 -26.08 -7.65 1.83
N GLY A 229 -25.16 -6.76 2.21
CA GLY A 229 -23.88 -6.65 1.53
C GLY A 229 -23.09 -7.94 1.68
N GLU A 230 -22.12 -8.17 0.79
CA GLU A 230 -21.17 -9.26 0.96
C GLU A 230 -20.41 -9.06 2.29
N ASP A 231 -20.20 -10.14 3.04
CA ASP A 231 -19.09 -10.17 3.98
C ASP A 231 -17.81 -10.03 3.14
N VAL A 232 -17.04 -8.97 3.40
CA VAL A 232 -15.73 -8.71 2.74
C VAL A 232 -14.66 -8.49 3.81
N GLU A 233 -14.91 -8.99 5.02
CA GLU A 233 -13.98 -8.97 6.15
C GLU A 233 -13.02 -10.16 6.03
N PHE A 234 -12.14 -10.09 5.03
CA PHE A 234 -10.91 -10.85 5.04
C PHE A 234 -10.08 -10.43 6.26
N GLU A 235 -9.58 -11.41 7.00
CA GLU A 235 -8.52 -11.20 7.96
C GLU A 235 -7.28 -10.63 7.23
N ASN A 236 -7.02 -9.34 7.45
CA ASN A 236 -6.02 -8.56 6.68
C ASN A 236 -4.86 -8.04 7.56
N LYS A 237 -4.71 -8.67 8.74
CA LYS A 237 -3.70 -8.40 9.76
C LYS A 237 -2.45 -9.27 9.64
N LYS A 238 -2.40 -10.25 8.73
CA LYS A 238 -1.20 -11.07 8.48
C LYS A 238 -0.74 -10.87 7.04
N LEU A 239 0.56 -10.65 6.84
CA LEU A 239 1.19 -10.72 5.52
C LEU A 239 1.74 -12.14 5.34
N SER A 240 1.49 -12.75 4.18
CA SER A 240 1.92 -14.14 3.97
C SER A 240 3.44 -14.29 4.08
N ARG A 241 3.90 -15.29 4.83
CA ARG A 241 5.32 -15.52 5.20
C ARG A 241 6.25 -15.67 3.99
N GLN A 242 5.70 -16.07 2.84
CA GLN A 242 6.42 -16.20 1.57
C GLN A 242 6.80 -14.85 0.93
N ILE A 243 6.12 -13.76 1.29
CA ILE A 243 6.31 -12.42 0.71
C ILE A 243 7.45 -11.72 1.46
N PRO A 244 8.63 -11.48 0.85
CA PRO A 244 9.81 -11.02 1.58
C PRO A 244 9.75 -9.55 2.00
N PHE A 245 8.97 -8.69 1.34
CA PHE A 245 8.89 -7.26 1.65
C PHE A 245 7.44 -6.79 1.86
N GLY A 246 7.19 -6.15 3.00
CA GLY A 246 5.91 -5.51 3.33
C GLY A 246 6.13 -4.08 3.79
N PHE A 247 5.63 -3.10 3.03
CA PHE A 247 5.81 -1.67 3.35
C PHE A 247 4.44 -1.04 3.61
N HIS A 248 4.27 -0.32 4.72
CA HIS A 248 3.02 0.34 5.09
C HIS A 248 3.30 1.76 5.58
N ALA A 249 2.91 2.77 4.81
CA ALA A 249 2.91 4.16 5.25
C ALA A 249 1.59 4.47 5.97
N LEU A 250 1.63 5.09 7.15
CA LEU A 250 0.48 5.30 8.05
C LEU A 250 0.27 6.78 8.37
N ALA A 251 -0.97 7.24 8.37
CA ALA A 251 -1.36 8.60 8.76
C ALA A 251 -1.43 8.74 10.29
N LEU A 252 -0.59 9.58 10.89
CA LEU A 252 -0.59 9.76 12.34
C LEU A 252 -1.76 10.62 12.85
N ASP A 253 -2.13 11.67 12.12
CA ASP A 253 -3.11 12.67 12.59
C ASP A 253 -4.54 12.38 12.12
N GLU A 254 -4.81 11.20 11.56
CA GLU A 254 -6.14 10.75 11.19
C GLU A 254 -6.93 10.28 12.42
N ARG A 255 -8.11 10.89 12.66
CA ARG A 255 -8.89 10.70 13.91
C ARG A 255 -10.26 10.06 13.68
N ARG A 256 -10.70 9.87 12.44
CA ARG A 256 -12.01 9.27 12.12
C ARG A 256 -11.97 7.77 12.39
N LYS A 257 -12.76 7.26 13.35
CA LYS A 257 -12.75 5.83 13.72
C LYS A 257 -13.08 4.89 12.54
N ALA A 258 -13.91 5.33 11.59
CA ALA A 258 -14.20 4.59 10.35
C ALA A 258 -12.96 4.39 9.44
N TYR A 259 -11.88 5.13 9.72
CA TYR A 259 -10.55 5.05 9.12
C TYR A 259 -9.50 4.57 10.14
N SER A 260 -9.87 3.70 11.10
CA SER A 260 -8.86 3.02 11.94
C SER A 260 -7.94 2.15 11.05
N PRO A 261 -6.61 2.16 11.25
CA PRO A 261 -5.67 1.50 10.35
C PRO A 261 -5.52 0.00 10.63
N THR A 262 -5.48 -0.81 9.59
CA THR A 262 -5.22 -2.26 9.70
C THR A 262 -3.71 -2.53 9.70
N LEU A 263 -3.12 -2.62 10.88
CA LEU A 263 -1.71 -2.99 11.08
C LEU A 263 -1.47 -4.48 10.82
N TRP A 264 -0.28 -4.81 10.31
CA TRP A 264 0.20 -6.20 10.25
C TRP A 264 0.74 -6.67 11.61
N LYS A 265 0.42 -7.91 11.98
CA LYS A 265 1.14 -8.76 12.94
C LYS A 265 2.40 -9.28 12.27
N VAL A 266 3.55 -9.08 12.92
CA VAL A 266 4.88 -9.49 12.46
C VAL A 266 5.38 -10.63 13.34
N SER A 267 5.68 -11.78 12.72
CA SER A 267 6.15 -12.97 13.46
C SER A 267 7.61 -12.80 13.88
N LYS A 268 7.91 -13.09 15.16
CA LYS A 268 9.24 -12.89 15.78
C LYS A 268 10.39 -13.67 15.13
N HIS A 269 10.06 -14.68 14.31
CA HIS A 269 11.00 -15.58 13.65
C HIS A 269 10.95 -15.48 12.11
N GLY A 270 10.26 -14.47 11.56
CA GLY A 270 10.16 -14.27 10.11
C GLY A 270 11.45 -13.72 9.49
N THR A 271 11.75 -14.17 8.26
CA THR A 271 12.82 -13.62 7.40
C THR A 271 12.37 -12.37 6.61
N GLN A 272 11.11 -11.95 6.76
CA GLN A 272 10.49 -10.87 6.02
C GLN A 272 10.94 -9.49 6.52
N THR A 273 11.19 -8.56 5.60
CA THR A 273 11.35 -7.15 5.91
C THR A 273 9.99 -6.46 5.88
N ILE A 274 9.29 -6.44 7.02
CA ILE A 274 8.04 -5.70 7.19
C ILE A 274 8.34 -4.37 7.90
N LYS A 275 7.95 -3.24 7.29
CA LYS A 275 8.06 -1.88 7.85
C LYS A 275 6.69 -1.22 7.89
N GLN A 276 6.27 -0.77 9.08
CA GLN A 276 5.04 0.01 9.26
C GLN A 276 5.41 1.39 9.80
N VAL A 277 5.35 2.41 8.96
CA VAL A 277 5.99 3.71 9.20
C VAL A 277 4.95 4.81 9.28
N TRP A 278 4.91 5.53 10.40
CA TRP A 278 4.01 6.63 10.66
C TRP A 278 4.54 7.94 10.07
N PHE A 279 3.69 8.63 9.33
CA PHE A 279 3.95 9.92 8.69
C PHE A 279 3.02 11.01 9.24
N SER A 280 3.43 12.26 9.08
CA SER A 280 2.61 13.40 9.46
C SER A 280 1.45 13.61 8.48
N GLY A 281 0.28 13.99 9.01
CA GLY A 281 -0.96 14.23 8.27
C GLY A 281 -2.05 13.19 8.50
N ARG A 282 -3.22 13.44 7.87
CA ARG A 282 -4.42 12.59 7.85
C ARG A 282 -4.36 11.55 6.72
N HIS A 283 -5.44 10.78 6.54
CA HIS A 283 -5.54 9.69 5.56
C HIS A 283 -5.06 10.09 4.14
N SER A 284 -5.52 11.25 3.64
CA SER A 284 -5.17 11.74 2.30
C SER A 284 -3.86 12.52 2.24
N ASP A 285 -3.34 13.01 3.38
CA ASP A 285 -1.99 13.56 3.44
C ASP A 285 -0.93 12.45 3.29
N VAL A 286 -1.27 11.19 3.58
CA VAL A 286 -0.38 10.03 3.34
C VAL A 286 -0.69 9.32 2.02
N GLY A 287 -1.96 9.25 1.63
CA GLY A 287 -2.40 8.60 0.39
C GLY A 287 -2.41 9.46 -0.87
N GLY A 288 -2.27 10.78 -0.76
CA GLY A 288 -2.57 11.72 -1.85
C GLY A 288 -4.08 11.84 -2.11
N GLY A 289 -4.45 12.48 -3.22
CA GLY A 289 -5.85 12.79 -3.58
C GLY A 289 -6.31 14.21 -3.23
N VAL A 290 -5.50 14.97 -2.49
CA VAL A 290 -5.79 16.35 -2.04
C VAL A 290 -5.04 17.40 -2.86
N SER A 291 -5.62 18.61 -2.95
CA SER A 291 -5.09 19.71 -3.78
C SER A 291 -3.67 20.17 -3.43
N ASN A 292 -3.20 19.91 -2.20
CA ASN A 292 -1.86 20.24 -1.71
C ASN A 292 -1.05 18.94 -1.44
N PRO A 293 -0.21 18.48 -2.38
CA PRO A 293 0.41 17.17 -2.28
C PRO A 293 1.62 17.08 -1.33
N ARG A 294 2.10 18.20 -0.77
CA ARG A 294 3.41 18.27 -0.08
C ARG A 294 3.62 17.26 1.04
N LEU A 295 2.58 16.93 1.81
CA LEU A 295 2.66 15.89 2.84
C LEU A 295 2.72 14.50 2.22
N SER A 296 1.95 14.26 1.15
CA SER A 296 1.88 12.98 0.43
C SER A 296 3.13 12.68 -0.41
N ASP A 297 3.89 13.71 -0.80
CA ASP A 297 5.18 13.57 -1.49
C ASP A 297 6.19 12.77 -0.64
N ILE A 298 6.12 12.89 0.68
CA ILE A 298 7.05 12.24 1.61
C ILE A 298 6.85 10.71 1.66
N PRO A 299 5.66 10.15 1.98
CA PRO A 299 5.42 8.71 1.93
C PRO A 299 5.39 8.14 0.50
N LEU A 300 5.32 8.97 -0.54
CA LEU A 300 5.61 8.56 -1.92
C LEU A 300 7.11 8.32 -2.14
N ALA A 301 7.95 9.31 -1.78
CA ALA A 301 9.40 9.21 -1.86
C ALA A 301 9.96 8.05 -1.01
N TRP A 302 9.37 7.85 0.18
CA TRP A 302 9.66 6.71 1.04
C TRP A 302 9.36 5.38 0.34
N MET A 303 8.15 5.18 -0.18
CA MET A 303 7.75 3.93 -0.82
C MET A 303 8.62 3.63 -2.05
N ILE A 304 8.94 4.65 -2.86
CA ILE A 304 9.85 4.52 -4.00
C ILE A 304 11.25 4.10 -3.53
N GLY A 305 11.83 4.79 -2.55
CA GLY A 305 13.17 4.48 -2.05
C GLY A 305 13.27 3.14 -1.31
N GLU A 306 12.22 2.70 -0.61
CA GLU A 306 12.15 1.34 -0.05
C GLU A 306 12.04 0.27 -1.15
N CYS A 307 11.35 0.55 -2.26
CA CYS A 307 11.35 -0.35 -3.42
C CYS A 307 12.70 -0.37 -4.15
N GLU A 308 13.35 0.78 -4.38
CA GLU A 308 14.71 0.86 -4.95
C GLU A 308 15.73 0.06 -4.09
N LYS A 309 15.65 0.16 -2.76
CA LYS A 309 16.52 -0.59 -1.81
C LYS A 309 16.45 -2.12 -1.99
N THR A 310 15.36 -2.67 -2.57
CA THR A 310 15.26 -4.12 -2.82
C THR A 310 16.06 -4.60 -4.04
N GLY A 311 16.53 -3.70 -4.90
CA GLY A 311 17.11 -4.05 -6.21
C GLY A 311 16.09 -4.59 -7.22
N TYR A 312 14.79 -4.53 -6.91
CA TYR A 312 13.73 -4.86 -7.86
C TYR A 312 13.32 -3.65 -8.70
N LEU A 313 12.32 -2.89 -8.25
CA LEU A 313 11.59 -1.97 -9.12
C LEU A 313 12.43 -0.80 -9.60
N GLY A 314 12.43 -0.55 -10.91
CA GLY A 314 13.03 0.63 -11.53
C GLY A 314 12.00 1.77 -11.67
N PHE A 315 12.44 3.01 -11.46
CA PHE A 315 11.58 4.19 -11.45
C PHE A 315 12.10 5.31 -12.35
N ASP A 316 11.21 5.95 -13.09
CA ASP A 316 11.48 7.23 -13.73
C ASP A 316 11.36 8.34 -12.70
N ARG A 317 12.50 8.63 -12.07
CA ARG A 317 12.63 9.76 -11.14
C ARG A 317 12.23 11.10 -11.78
N SER A 318 12.28 11.24 -13.12
CA SER A 318 11.90 12.48 -13.81
C SER A 318 10.42 12.82 -13.62
N TYR A 319 9.52 11.83 -13.65
CA TYR A 319 8.10 12.03 -13.36
C TYR A 319 7.86 12.65 -11.98
N CYS A 320 8.56 12.15 -10.96
CA CYS A 320 8.42 12.63 -9.58
C CYS A 320 9.06 14.00 -9.33
N VAL A 321 10.01 14.43 -10.18
CA VAL A 321 10.62 15.77 -10.14
C VAL A 321 10.08 16.71 -11.22
N ALA A 322 9.04 16.30 -11.96
CA ALA A 322 8.43 17.11 -13.01
C ALA A 322 7.59 18.26 -12.43
N GLY A 323 7.77 19.45 -13.01
CA GLY A 323 7.12 20.68 -12.56
C GLY A 323 7.99 21.54 -11.64
N ASN A 324 7.61 22.81 -11.50
CA ASN A 324 8.25 23.72 -10.55
C ASN A 324 8.09 23.17 -9.12
N PRO A 325 9.12 23.28 -8.26
CA PRO A 325 8.94 23.02 -6.83
C PRO A 325 7.80 23.91 -6.32
N PRO A 326 6.78 23.37 -5.62
CA PRO A 326 5.68 24.18 -5.10
C PRO A 326 6.24 25.31 -4.23
N GLN A 327 5.88 26.57 -4.57
CA GLN A 327 6.46 27.82 -4.04
C GLN A 327 6.90 27.71 -2.56
N PRO A 328 8.07 28.23 -2.15
CA PRO A 328 8.64 28.03 -0.82
C PRO A 328 7.85 28.76 0.28
N ILE A 329 6.72 28.17 0.63
CA ILE A 329 5.91 28.47 1.81
C ILE A 329 6.45 27.58 2.94
N GLN A 330 6.39 28.04 4.19
CA GLN A 330 6.74 27.20 5.33
C GLN A 330 5.79 26.00 5.45
N TRP A 331 6.18 25.00 6.25
CA TRP A 331 5.70 23.62 6.12
C TRP A 331 4.17 23.47 6.35
N GLY A 332 3.57 22.40 5.84
CA GLY A 332 2.15 22.08 6.07
C GLY A 332 1.94 21.64 7.52
N THR A 333 1.77 22.61 8.42
CA THR A 333 2.19 22.49 9.83
C THR A 333 1.19 21.89 10.79
N SER A 334 -0.11 22.08 10.56
CA SER A 334 -1.15 21.59 11.48
C SER A 334 -1.42 20.09 11.28
N LEU A 335 -2.33 19.56 12.11
CA LEU A 335 -2.91 18.21 12.07
C LEU A 335 -3.69 17.96 10.75
N GLY A 336 -3.01 18.02 9.60
CA GLY A 336 -3.60 17.96 8.25
C GLY A 336 -4.43 19.18 7.89
N SER A 337 -3.87 20.41 7.98
CA SER A 337 -4.53 21.62 7.47
C SER A 337 -4.33 21.80 5.96
N THR A 338 -5.03 21.00 5.18
CA THR A 338 -5.75 21.50 3.99
C THR A 338 -6.92 20.57 3.69
N ASP A 339 -8.15 20.99 4.05
CA ASP A 339 -9.22 21.02 3.05
C ASP A 339 -10.41 21.87 3.53
N GLU A 340 -10.49 23.11 3.01
CA GLU A 340 -11.75 23.88 3.03
C GLU A 340 -12.71 23.41 1.92
N ASN A 341 -12.31 22.43 1.09
CA ASN A 341 -12.94 22.08 -0.18
C ASN A 341 -13.36 20.60 -0.36
N GLU A 342 -13.43 19.79 0.71
CA GLU A 342 -14.15 18.49 0.70
C GLU A 342 -15.69 18.64 0.45
N LYS A 343 -16.18 19.82 0.05
CA LYS A 343 -17.61 20.20 -0.01
C LYS A 343 -18.47 19.45 -1.05
N ASN A 344 -17.87 18.71 -1.99
CA ASN A 344 -18.59 18.03 -3.07
C ASN A 344 -18.08 16.60 -3.33
N GLY A 345 -18.55 15.62 -2.54
CA GLY A 345 -18.23 14.21 -2.80
C GLY A 345 -18.90 13.23 -1.82
N TRP A 346 -18.73 11.93 -2.06
CA TRP A 346 -19.14 10.90 -1.08
C TRP A 346 -18.35 11.02 0.23
N PHE A 347 -17.12 11.54 0.19
CA PHE A 347 -16.34 11.88 1.39
C PHE A 347 -17.13 12.80 2.34
N TYR A 348 -17.72 13.90 1.83
CA TYR A 348 -18.60 14.81 2.58
C TYR A 348 -19.78 14.10 3.26
N TRP A 349 -20.45 13.18 2.53
CA TRP A 349 -21.57 12.40 3.07
C TRP A 349 -21.13 11.38 4.11
N THR A 350 -19.98 10.72 3.93
CA THR A 350 -19.40 9.88 4.99
C THR A 350 -18.90 10.70 6.17
N HIS A 351 -18.43 11.93 5.96
CA HIS A 351 -18.11 12.87 7.04
C HIS A 351 -19.37 13.12 7.87
N HIS A 352 -20.40 13.73 7.30
CA HIS A 352 -21.61 14.05 8.05
C HIS A 352 -22.38 12.85 8.62
N LEU A 353 -22.22 11.64 8.07
CA LEU A 353 -22.78 10.41 8.66
C LEU A 353 -21.89 9.72 9.71
N THR A 354 -20.59 10.04 9.80
CA THR A 354 -19.66 9.44 10.79
C THR A 354 -19.12 10.42 11.83
N ASP A 355 -19.13 11.72 11.57
CA ASP A 355 -18.79 12.80 12.54
C ASP A 355 -19.71 12.80 13.76
N ILE A 356 -20.88 12.17 13.66
CA ILE A 356 -21.82 11.96 14.77
C ILE A 356 -21.33 10.87 15.75
N VAL A 357 -20.40 9.97 15.36
CA VAL A 357 -20.01 8.81 16.20
C VAL A 357 -18.50 8.56 16.24
N THR A 358 -17.87 9.09 17.30
CA THR A 358 -16.49 8.82 17.78
C THR A 358 -15.33 9.17 16.84
N LEU A 359 -14.66 10.28 17.17
CA LEU A 359 -13.23 10.48 16.88
C LEU A 359 -12.38 9.70 17.90
N ARG A 360 -11.21 9.20 17.49
CA ARG A 360 -10.17 8.66 18.38
C ARG A 360 -8.80 8.95 17.77
N ASP A 361 -7.87 9.44 18.58
CA ASP A 361 -6.47 9.58 18.19
C ASP A 361 -5.83 8.22 17.91
N ARG A 362 -5.02 8.13 16.84
CA ARG A 362 -4.26 6.92 16.54
C ARG A 362 -3.07 6.83 17.48
N GLU A 363 -2.95 5.68 18.14
CA GLU A 363 -1.89 5.37 19.09
C GLU A 363 -0.99 4.28 18.46
N PRO A 364 0.17 4.65 17.88
CA PRO A 364 1.24 3.71 17.53
C PRO A 364 1.55 2.71 18.67
N LEU A 365 1.81 1.45 18.31
CA LEU A 365 1.96 0.31 19.24
C LEU A 365 0.76 0.08 20.19
N SER A 366 -0.46 0.49 19.84
CA SER A 366 -1.67 0.19 20.65
C SER A 366 -2.24 -1.22 20.44
N GLU A 367 -1.74 -1.98 19.46
CA GLU A 367 -2.12 -3.38 19.25
C GLU A 367 -1.36 -4.31 20.21
N LYS A 368 -1.99 -5.42 20.62
CA LYS A 368 -1.42 -6.39 21.59
C LYS A 368 -0.22 -7.18 21.06
N TRP A 369 -0.03 -7.24 19.75
CA TRP A 369 0.97 -8.08 19.08
C TRP A 369 2.12 -7.26 18.50
N THR A 370 3.22 -7.93 18.14
CA THR A 370 4.36 -7.27 17.49
C THR A 370 4.00 -6.77 16.08
N THR A 371 4.27 -5.50 15.80
CA THR A 371 3.91 -4.82 14.52
C THR A 371 5.11 -4.26 13.75
N ASN A 372 6.29 -4.15 14.38
CA ASN A 372 7.50 -3.51 13.83
C ASN A 372 7.26 -2.07 13.30
N GLU A 373 6.59 -1.26 14.11
CA GLU A 373 6.26 0.13 13.80
C GLU A 373 7.46 1.09 13.95
N GLN A 374 7.45 2.16 13.15
CA GLN A 374 8.49 3.19 13.13
C GLN A 374 7.86 4.58 12.99
N ILE A 375 8.46 5.61 13.58
CA ILE A 375 8.11 7.02 13.37
C ILE A 375 9.00 7.59 12.26
N HIS A 376 8.43 8.19 11.22
CA HIS A 376 9.24 8.84 10.20
C HIS A 376 9.73 10.22 10.67
N ALA A 377 11.01 10.52 10.41
CA ALA A 377 11.69 11.78 10.70
C ALA A 377 10.88 13.04 10.31
N SER A 378 9.99 12.96 9.31
CA SER A 378 9.05 14.05 8.98
C SER A 378 8.25 14.61 10.17
N ILE A 379 7.97 13.81 11.20
CA ILE A 379 7.17 14.20 12.37
C ILE A 379 7.99 15.07 13.34
N ALA A 380 9.29 14.85 13.48
CA ALA A 380 10.18 15.70 14.28
C ALA A 380 10.31 17.12 13.70
N HIS A 381 10.17 17.26 12.38
CA HIS A 381 10.22 18.56 11.69
C HIS A 381 8.92 19.38 11.79
N ARG A 382 7.98 19.00 12.67
CA ARG A 382 6.79 19.80 12.95
C ARG A 382 7.17 21.13 13.60
N LYS A 383 7.00 22.26 12.90
CA LYS A 383 7.09 23.59 13.52
C LYS A 383 5.87 23.80 14.41
N PHE A 384 6.04 23.73 15.72
CA PHE A 384 5.01 24.05 16.70
C PHE A 384 5.02 25.54 17.06
N GLY A 385 3.85 26.17 17.14
CA GLY A 385 3.60 27.39 17.92
C GLY A 385 4.34 28.69 17.57
N LYS A 386 5.17 28.76 16.52
CA LYS A 386 5.80 30.02 16.10
C LYS A 386 4.84 30.87 15.27
N ASN A 387 4.69 32.14 15.64
CA ASN A 387 3.69 33.11 15.12
C ASN A 387 3.78 33.44 13.61
N GLU A 388 4.72 32.85 12.87
CA GLU A 388 4.95 33.11 11.44
C GLU A 388 4.13 32.19 10.52
N ASP A 389 3.58 31.09 11.05
CA ASP A 389 2.86 30.09 10.27
C ASP A 389 1.44 29.85 10.86
N PRO A 390 0.37 30.19 10.11
CA PRO A 390 -1.01 29.94 10.54
C PRO A 390 -1.33 28.47 10.84
N GLY A 391 -0.67 27.51 10.18
CA GLY A 391 -0.87 26.08 10.46
C GLY A 391 -0.18 25.62 11.75
N ALA A 392 0.95 26.23 12.11
CA ALA A 392 1.72 25.88 13.31
C ALA A 392 0.98 26.20 14.62
N LYS A 393 -0.04 27.06 14.56
CA LYS A 393 -0.81 27.54 15.71
C LYS A 393 -1.61 26.45 16.42
N ASP A 394 -2.22 25.54 15.64
CA ASP A 394 -3.03 24.43 16.15
C ASP A 394 -2.26 23.08 16.11
N ALA A 395 -1.00 23.10 15.68
CA ALA A 395 -0.11 21.95 15.69
C ALA A 395 0.27 21.59 17.13
N LYS A 396 -0.13 20.40 17.59
CA LYS A 396 0.28 19.86 18.89
C LYS A 396 1.52 18.96 18.76
N PRO A 397 2.48 19.04 19.70
CA PRO A 397 3.49 18.01 19.88
C PRO A 397 2.87 16.61 19.89
N TYR A 398 3.48 15.68 19.17
CA TYR A 398 3.02 14.30 19.18
C TYR A 398 3.57 13.59 20.43
N GLU A 399 2.75 13.52 21.48
CA GLU A 399 3.09 12.89 22.75
C GLU A 399 2.91 11.37 22.69
N CYS A 400 3.93 10.65 22.21
CA CYS A 400 3.91 9.19 22.24
C CYS A 400 4.27 8.68 23.64
N LYS A 401 3.31 8.08 24.34
CA LYS A 401 3.48 7.49 25.69
C LYS A 401 4.53 6.36 25.75
N LEU A 402 4.92 5.81 24.60
CA LEU A 402 5.92 4.75 24.44
C LEU A 402 7.28 5.27 23.92
N LEU A 403 7.40 6.59 23.74
CA LEU A 403 8.66 7.30 23.56
C LEU A 403 8.95 8.07 24.86
N THR A 404 9.98 7.66 25.61
CA THR A 404 10.32 8.20 26.95
C THR A 404 11.75 8.80 27.04
N GLY A 405 12.04 9.93 26.36
CA GLY A 405 13.39 10.52 26.40
C GLY A 405 13.61 11.83 25.61
N GLU A 406 14.79 12.42 25.82
CA GLU A 406 15.09 13.85 25.61
C GLU A 406 15.80 14.17 24.28
N ASN A 407 15.34 15.23 23.61
CA ASN A 407 16.14 15.99 22.64
C ASN A 407 16.52 17.35 23.29
N PRO A 408 17.81 17.71 23.43
CA PRO A 408 18.21 18.94 24.12
C PRO A 408 17.70 20.27 23.52
N GLU A 409 17.35 20.31 22.22
CA GLU A 409 17.02 21.57 21.52
C GLU A 409 15.63 21.59 20.85
N SER A 410 14.80 20.56 21.02
CA SER A 410 13.52 20.44 20.29
C SER A 410 12.31 20.22 21.20
N GLN A 411 11.12 20.69 20.76
CA GLN A 411 9.83 20.33 21.35
C GLN A 411 9.35 18.95 20.86
N GLY A 412 10.23 17.94 20.95
CA GLY A 412 10.10 16.60 20.41
C GLY A 412 11.16 15.63 20.97
N TRP A 413 10.99 14.33 20.70
CA TRP A 413 11.63 13.23 21.44
C TRP A 413 12.96 12.74 20.84
N LEU A 414 13.84 12.14 21.66
CA LEU A 414 15.01 11.34 21.23
C LEU A 414 15.35 10.26 22.28
N LEU A 415 15.77 9.03 21.89
CA LEU A 415 15.44 7.88 22.75
C LEU A 415 16.24 6.57 22.68
N HIS A 416 16.64 6.08 23.86
CA HIS A 416 17.18 4.73 24.11
C HIS A 416 17.33 4.49 25.64
N ARG A 417 17.48 3.27 26.20
CA ARG A 417 17.51 1.89 25.65
C ARG A 417 16.61 0.96 26.46
N ASP A 418 15.95 0.03 25.75
CA ASP A 418 15.22 -1.13 26.28
C ASP A 418 14.05 -0.79 27.23
N PRO A 419 12.84 -0.63 26.66
CA PRO A 419 11.95 -1.78 26.61
C PRO A 419 11.68 -2.22 25.17
N GLN A 420 11.46 -3.52 25.00
CA GLN A 420 11.75 -4.22 23.73
C GLN A 420 10.67 -3.98 22.67
N LYS A 421 10.89 -3.13 21.66
CA LYS A 421 12.06 -2.27 21.32
C LYS A 421 11.67 -0.79 21.17
N GLY A 422 10.49 -0.41 21.65
CA GLY A 422 9.86 0.88 21.34
C GLY A 422 9.49 1.04 19.86
N LEU A 423 9.19 2.28 19.47
CA LEU A 423 9.17 2.69 18.07
C LEU A 423 10.59 3.06 17.64
N LEU A 424 10.98 2.66 16.42
CA LEU A 424 12.24 3.11 15.82
C LEU A 424 12.02 4.41 15.02
N GLU A 425 13.05 5.23 14.85
CA GLU A 425 13.02 6.27 13.82
C GLU A 425 13.31 5.66 12.44
N ALA A 426 12.53 6.03 11.43
CA ALA A 426 12.81 5.68 10.04
C ALA A 426 13.72 6.74 9.40
N GLU A 427 14.98 6.37 9.15
CA GLU A 427 15.98 7.23 8.52
C GLU A 427 15.59 7.64 7.08
N LEU A 428 15.75 8.94 6.78
CA LEU A 428 15.56 9.51 5.43
C LEU A 428 16.51 8.86 4.41
N ASN A 429 15.96 8.12 3.45
CA ASN A 429 16.71 7.54 2.35
C ASN A 429 17.10 8.59 1.28
N LYS A 430 17.94 8.22 0.31
CA LYS A 430 18.42 9.16 -0.72
C LYS A 430 17.27 9.81 -1.51
N VAL A 431 16.25 9.04 -1.94
CA VAL A 431 15.04 9.58 -2.62
C VAL A 431 14.33 10.60 -1.74
N GLU A 432 14.19 10.30 -0.44
CA GLU A 432 13.53 11.20 0.51
C GLU A 432 14.35 12.47 0.76
N LYS A 433 15.69 12.41 0.73
CA LYS A 433 16.56 13.60 0.78
C LYS A 433 16.47 14.42 -0.52
N ASP A 434 16.55 13.76 -1.67
CA ASP A 434 16.38 14.37 -3.01
C ASP A 434 15.02 15.12 -3.12
N TYR A 435 13.96 14.62 -2.48
CA TYR A 435 12.64 15.25 -2.44
C TYR A 435 12.49 16.25 -1.28
N LYS A 436 13.08 16.03 -0.09
CA LYS A 436 13.10 16.97 1.06
C LYS A 436 13.59 18.34 0.59
N GLY A 437 14.68 18.39 -0.18
CA GLY A 437 15.24 19.62 -0.75
C GLY A 437 14.45 20.27 -1.90
N ARG A 438 13.33 19.66 -2.32
CA ARG A 438 12.38 20.23 -3.31
C ARG A 438 11.05 20.67 -2.69
N ILE A 439 10.63 19.98 -1.62
CA ILE A 439 9.39 20.27 -0.87
C ILE A 439 9.64 21.37 0.17
N ARG A 440 10.87 21.42 0.70
CA ARG A 440 11.37 22.40 1.67
C ARG A 440 12.56 23.14 1.08
N LYS A 441 12.84 24.33 1.59
CA LYS A 441 14.21 24.85 1.56
C LYS A 441 15.06 23.94 2.45
N ALA A 442 16.22 23.50 1.97
CA ALA A 442 17.30 23.14 2.89
C ALA A 442 17.88 24.47 3.39
N ASP A 443 17.87 24.69 4.70
CA ASP A 443 18.82 25.63 5.29
C ASP A 443 20.17 24.90 5.31
N GLU A 444 21.25 25.57 4.92
CA GLU A 444 22.44 24.92 4.32
C GLU A 444 23.40 24.28 5.34
N ASP A 445 22.95 24.10 6.59
CA ASP A 445 23.74 23.76 7.78
C ASP A 445 23.21 22.51 8.54
N ASP A 446 22.46 21.62 7.86
CA ASP A 446 21.71 20.44 8.40
C ASP A 446 22.29 19.07 7.93
#